data_AF-A0A1H1S5M5-F1
#
_entry.id   AF-A0A1H1S5M5-F1
#
_cell.length_a   1.000
_cell.length_b   1.000
_cell.length_c   1.000
_cell.angle_alpha   90.00
_cell.angle_beta   90.00
_cell.angle_gamma   90.00
#
_symmetry.space_group_name_H-M   'P 1'
#
loop_
_entity.id
_entity.type
_entity.pdbx_description
1 polymer ?
#
loop_
_entity_poly.entity_id
_entity_poly.type
_entity_poly.pdbx_seq_one_letter_code
_entity_poly.pdbx_strand_id
1 'polypeptide(L)'
;MKKIIFVVAAVIFSLNSANAQIYTENQNASVTEQVLKELNRERSLLSQNLEFRIKEIDSKITNLDESIKNSNSASEKVEKLLERVKYLEERQEEIDKNTVSVYKYNYSSAVLNLASMEREIKPLNLFNTSREFYTTLDAVGNPMNYEGYQEWFGKFKKYIAEEKEDDARLEALNHMLQVTGDLAKGTPFTGMFAGSLFDGISNFIGSLNRRDKELKEESMKMLKLTTSIAQFTHDKDLIETEWEAITKSLNELKELQNKAMEDNLVEILDIKKKDFTEKFTNETNAKKRTQYILDISKIAENKIVEERKTNPENWKQEYHDQMLAVQNLKIRFGMLTFRILENLEKYEKLIHKYESDPFLKDEMKNLRLKLDLVRNSFESTFNPQEYIKASNEMYIVE
;
A
#
# COMPACT_ATOMS: atom_id res chain seq x y z
N MET A 1 -40.17 -1.20 53.10
CA MET A 1 -39.53 -0.72 51.86
C MET A 1 -38.02 -0.57 52.04
N LYS A 2 -37.23 -1.64 51.91
CA LYS A 2 -35.74 -1.59 51.82
C LYS A 2 -35.05 -2.93 51.49
N LYS A 3 -35.73 -3.86 50.79
CA LYS A 3 -35.14 -5.18 50.43
C LYS A 3 -35.32 -5.60 48.95
N ILE A 4 -35.88 -4.75 48.09
CA ILE A 4 -36.10 -5.09 46.67
C ILE A 4 -35.02 -4.49 45.73
N ILE A 5 -34.19 -3.57 46.22
CA ILE A 5 -33.17 -2.90 45.40
C ILE A 5 -31.90 -3.75 45.19
N PHE A 6 -31.70 -4.82 45.97
CA PHE A 6 -30.47 -5.63 45.91
C PHE A 6 -30.52 -6.83 44.95
N VAL A 7 -31.67 -7.12 44.32
CA VAL A 7 -31.81 -8.27 43.39
C VAL A 7 -31.67 -7.84 41.93
N VAL A 8 -31.87 -6.56 41.60
CA VAL A 8 -31.72 -6.07 40.20
C VAL A 8 -30.25 -5.76 39.85
N ALA A 9 -29.42 -5.45 40.85
CA ALA A 9 -27.99 -5.20 40.62
C ALA A 9 -27.15 -6.48 40.43
N ALA A 10 -27.67 -7.66 40.82
CA ALA A 10 -26.96 -8.95 40.69
C ALA A 10 -27.24 -9.69 39.38
N VAL A 11 -28.25 -9.27 38.59
CA VAL A 11 -28.58 -9.89 37.29
C VAL A 11 -27.88 -9.19 36.12
N ILE A 12 -27.32 -7.99 36.31
CA ILE A 12 -26.57 -7.27 35.28
C ILE A 12 -25.09 -7.69 35.23
N PHE A 13 -24.59 -8.42 36.24
CA PHE A 13 -23.19 -8.88 36.30
C PHE A 13 -22.98 -10.36 35.92
N SER A 14 -24.01 -11.11 35.55
CA SER A 14 -23.91 -12.55 35.21
C SER A 14 -24.14 -12.90 33.74
N LEU A 15 -24.23 -11.92 32.83
CA LEU A 15 -24.30 -12.17 31.38
C LEU A 15 -22.94 -12.06 30.65
N ASN A 16 -21.83 -11.87 31.38
CA ASN A 16 -20.49 -11.75 30.80
C ASN A 16 -19.68 -13.07 30.74
N SER A 17 -20.31 -14.24 30.82
CA SER A 17 -19.58 -15.52 30.83
C SER A 17 -20.11 -16.59 29.86
N ALA A 18 -20.81 -16.20 28.79
CA ALA A 18 -21.24 -17.14 27.75
C ALA A 18 -21.22 -16.50 26.36
N ASN A 19 -20.02 -16.21 25.84
CA ASN A 19 -19.73 -16.03 24.41
C ASN A 19 -18.24 -16.26 24.08
N ALA A 20 -17.59 -17.14 24.85
CA ALA A 20 -16.22 -17.58 24.56
C ALA A 20 -16.25 -18.84 23.67
N GLN A 21 -16.74 -18.72 22.43
CA GLN A 21 -16.51 -19.74 21.39
C GLN A 21 -16.98 -19.28 19.99
N ILE A 22 -16.31 -18.27 19.42
CA ILE A 22 -16.17 -18.13 17.97
C ILE A 22 -14.74 -17.64 17.70
N TYR A 23 -13.79 -18.57 17.73
CA TYR A 23 -12.42 -18.36 17.25
C TYR A 23 -12.10 -19.48 16.26
N THR A 24 -12.48 -19.27 15.01
CA THR A 24 -11.86 -19.93 13.85
C THR A 24 -12.25 -19.13 12.62
N GLU A 25 -11.62 -17.97 12.43
CA GLU A 25 -11.32 -17.38 11.12
C GLU A 25 -10.35 -16.21 11.30
N ASN A 26 -9.15 -16.36 10.76
CA ASN A 26 -8.06 -15.38 10.62
C ASN A 26 -7.32 -14.94 11.91
N GLN A 27 -6.30 -15.71 12.31
CA GLN A 27 -5.42 -15.43 13.47
C GLN A 27 -4.43 -14.26 13.27
N ASN A 28 -4.43 -13.61 12.10
CA ASN A 28 -3.48 -12.52 11.78
C ASN A 28 -4.12 -11.11 11.79
N ALA A 29 -5.43 -10.99 11.95
CA ALA A 29 -6.09 -9.69 12.01
C ALA A 29 -5.76 -8.97 13.32
N SER A 30 -5.33 -7.72 13.26
CA SER A 30 -5.08 -6.96 14.49
C SER A 30 -6.38 -6.77 15.28
N VAL A 31 -6.32 -6.66 16.61
CA VAL A 31 -7.51 -6.39 17.45
C VAL A 31 -8.32 -5.19 16.93
N THR A 32 -7.64 -4.20 16.35
CA THR A 32 -8.27 -3.05 15.70
C THR A 32 -9.12 -3.47 14.49
N GLU A 33 -8.64 -4.37 13.66
CA GLU A 33 -9.31 -4.83 12.45
C GLU A 33 -10.56 -5.65 12.77
N GLN A 34 -10.51 -6.47 13.82
CA GLN A 34 -11.67 -7.19 14.33
C GLN A 34 -12.74 -6.24 14.88
N VAL A 35 -12.32 -5.21 15.63
CA VAL A 35 -13.24 -4.19 16.15
C VAL A 35 -13.89 -3.38 15.02
N LEU A 36 -13.11 -3.01 13.99
CA LEU A 36 -13.62 -2.32 12.81
C LEU A 36 -14.62 -3.19 12.03
N LYS A 37 -14.34 -4.49 11.89
CA LYS A 37 -15.23 -5.43 11.22
C LYS A 37 -16.57 -5.58 11.97
N GLU A 38 -16.53 -5.68 13.29
CA GLU A 38 -17.75 -5.80 14.10
C GLU A 38 -18.59 -4.52 14.07
N LEU A 39 -17.94 -3.35 14.14
CA LEU A 39 -18.64 -2.07 13.97
C LEU A 39 -19.29 -1.95 12.60
N ASN A 40 -18.59 -2.32 11.53
CA ASN A 40 -19.17 -2.31 10.19
C ASN A 40 -20.38 -3.26 10.08
N ARG A 41 -20.34 -4.41 10.75
CA ARG A 41 -21.45 -5.35 10.84
C ARG A 41 -22.65 -4.75 11.58
N GLU A 42 -22.44 -4.16 12.77
CA GLU A 42 -23.50 -3.52 13.55
C GLU A 42 -24.17 -2.38 12.77
N ARG A 43 -23.35 -1.55 12.12
CA ARG A 43 -23.79 -0.43 11.28
C ARG A 43 -24.63 -0.89 10.08
N SER A 44 -24.22 -1.98 9.43
CA SER A 44 -24.96 -2.59 8.32
C SER A 44 -26.35 -3.09 8.75
N LEU A 45 -26.45 -3.74 9.92
CA LEU A 45 -27.73 -4.21 10.48
C LEU A 45 -28.70 -3.07 10.77
N LEU A 46 -28.21 -1.95 11.31
CA LEU A 46 -29.00 -0.74 11.54
C LEU A 46 -29.58 -0.18 10.23
N SER A 47 -28.76 -0.14 9.17
CA SER A 47 -29.22 0.30 7.84
C SER A 47 -30.30 -0.62 7.27
N GLN A 48 -30.12 -1.94 7.38
CA GLN A 48 -31.12 -2.93 6.93
C GLN A 48 -32.45 -2.82 7.68
N ASN A 49 -32.40 -2.49 8.98
CA ASN A 49 -33.61 -2.29 9.78
C ASN A 49 -34.43 -1.09 9.28
N LEU A 50 -33.75 0.03 8.96
CA LEU A 50 -34.41 1.21 8.39
C LEU A 50 -35.02 0.90 7.02
N GLU A 51 -34.31 0.17 6.17
CA GLU A 51 -34.82 -0.28 4.87
C GLU A 51 -36.08 -1.16 5.02
N PHE A 52 -36.09 -2.07 6.00
CA PHE A 52 -37.27 -2.89 6.31
C PHE A 52 -38.48 -2.03 6.73
N ARG A 53 -38.27 -1.02 7.59
CA ARG A 53 -39.34 -0.10 8.01
C ARG A 53 -39.90 0.71 6.84
N ILE A 54 -39.05 1.18 5.93
CA ILE A 54 -39.48 1.86 4.69
C ILE A 54 -40.37 0.93 3.86
N LYS A 55 -39.97 -0.33 3.66
CA LYS A 55 -40.78 -1.34 2.94
C LYS A 55 -42.12 -1.62 3.61
N GLU A 56 -42.17 -1.64 4.94
CA GLU A 56 -43.42 -1.79 5.69
C GLU A 56 -44.39 -0.61 5.45
N ILE A 57 -43.86 0.62 5.45
CA ILE A 57 -44.65 1.83 5.16
C ILE A 57 -45.14 1.83 3.71
N ASP A 58 -44.30 1.42 2.75
CA ASP A 58 -44.68 1.29 1.33
C ASP A 58 -45.84 0.30 1.14
N SER A 59 -45.85 -0.81 1.90
CA SER A 59 -46.96 -1.76 1.89
C SER A 59 -48.25 -1.13 2.43
N LYS A 60 -48.18 -0.36 3.51
CA LYS A 60 -49.34 0.37 4.07
C LYS A 60 -49.92 1.38 3.08
N ILE A 61 -49.05 2.13 2.39
CA ILE A 61 -49.46 3.10 1.35
C ILE A 61 -50.13 2.37 0.19
N THR A 62 -49.57 1.24 -0.27
CA THR A 62 -50.14 0.45 -1.37
C THR A 62 -51.53 -0.08 -1.03
N ASN A 63 -51.70 -0.63 0.18
CA ASN A 63 -53.00 -1.10 0.66
C ASN A 63 -54.03 0.05 0.77
N LEU A 64 -53.60 1.23 1.22
CA LEU A 64 -54.45 2.42 1.25
C LEU A 64 -54.84 2.88 -0.16
N ASP A 65 -53.92 2.85 -1.12
CA ASP A 65 -54.19 3.21 -2.51
C ASP A 65 -55.26 2.30 -3.14
N GLU A 66 -55.21 1.00 -2.87
CA GLU A 66 -56.27 0.06 -3.27
C GLU A 66 -57.61 0.35 -2.56
N SER A 67 -57.56 0.62 -1.25
CA SER A 67 -58.74 0.91 -0.43
C SER A 67 -59.42 2.24 -0.81
N ILE A 68 -58.66 3.23 -1.28
CA ILE A 68 -59.17 4.50 -1.82
C ILE A 68 -59.86 4.27 -3.17
N LYS A 69 -59.24 3.49 -4.06
CA LYS A 69 -59.81 3.16 -5.37
C LYS A 69 -61.16 2.43 -5.25
N ASN A 70 -61.27 1.54 -4.28
CA ASN A 70 -62.45 0.69 -4.08
C ASN A 70 -63.55 1.33 -3.22
N SER A 71 -63.32 2.50 -2.62
CA SER A 71 -64.34 3.19 -1.82
C SER A 71 -65.35 3.95 -2.70
N ASN A 72 -66.63 3.92 -2.30
CA ASN A 72 -67.72 4.63 -2.97
C ASN A 72 -68.13 5.92 -2.23
N SER A 73 -67.60 6.17 -1.03
CA SER A 73 -67.94 7.34 -0.21
C SER A 73 -66.89 8.44 -0.36
N ALA A 74 -67.31 9.65 -0.72
CA ALA A 74 -66.42 10.81 -0.78
C ALA A 74 -65.79 11.13 0.59
N SER A 75 -66.55 10.97 1.68
CA SER A 75 -66.06 11.20 3.04
C SER A 75 -64.98 10.19 3.43
N GLU A 76 -65.19 8.91 3.11
CA GLU A 76 -64.24 7.83 3.41
C GLU A 76 -62.94 7.98 2.59
N LYS A 77 -63.05 8.45 1.33
CA LYS A 77 -61.88 8.77 0.52
C LYS A 77 -61.04 9.90 1.12
N VAL A 78 -61.67 10.95 1.64
CA VAL A 78 -60.96 12.07 2.28
C VAL A 78 -60.19 11.59 3.52
N GLU A 79 -60.82 10.78 4.38
CA GLU A 79 -60.17 10.22 5.57
C GLU A 79 -58.96 9.35 5.22
N LYS A 80 -59.12 8.43 4.25
CA LYS A 80 -58.01 7.59 3.77
C LYS A 80 -56.90 8.38 3.09
N LEU A 81 -57.21 9.48 2.40
CA LEU A 81 -56.20 10.36 1.81
C LEU A 81 -55.39 11.09 2.89
N LEU A 82 -56.02 11.51 3.99
CA LEU A 82 -55.29 12.09 5.14
C LEU A 82 -54.36 11.06 5.79
N GLU A 83 -54.82 9.82 5.96
CA GLU A 83 -53.99 8.73 6.47
C GLU A 83 -52.81 8.42 5.53
N ARG A 84 -53.05 8.44 4.21
CA ARG A 84 -52.00 8.30 3.20
C ARG A 84 -50.95 9.41 3.27
N VAL A 85 -51.37 10.67 3.45
CA VAL A 85 -50.44 11.80 3.61
C VAL A 85 -49.57 11.58 4.84
N LYS A 86 -50.16 11.13 5.96
CA LYS A 86 -49.41 10.80 7.17
C LYS A 86 -48.35 9.71 6.93
N TYR A 87 -48.70 8.62 6.26
CA TYR A 87 -47.71 7.58 5.94
C TYR A 87 -46.64 8.06 4.95
N LEU A 88 -46.95 8.98 4.04
CA LEU A 88 -45.95 9.60 3.17
C LEU A 88 -44.98 10.49 3.96
N GLU A 89 -45.45 11.23 4.95
CA GLU A 89 -44.61 12.00 5.87
C GLU A 89 -43.71 11.07 6.69
N GLU A 90 -44.28 10.02 7.30
CA GLU A 90 -43.51 8.99 8.03
C GLU A 90 -42.47 8.31 7.14
N ARG A 91 -42.82 8.00 5.88
CA ARG A 91 -41.90 7.44 4.90
C ARG A 91 -40.75 8.39 4.61
N GLN A 92 -41.04 9.68 4.39
CA GLN A 92 -40.01 10.67 4.11
C GLN A 92 -39.07 10.83 5.31
N GLU A 93 -39.58 10.82 6.53
CA GLU A 93 -38.76 10.84 7.74
C GLU A 93 -37.84 9.61 7.86
N GLU A 94 -38.33 8.40 7.56
CA GLU A 94 -37.51 7.19 7.62
C GLU A 94 -36.47 7.14 6.48
N ILE A 95 -36.78 7.66 5.29
CA ILE A 95 -35.80 7.83 4.21
C ILE A 95 -34.70 8.80 4.64
N ASP A 96 -35.07 9.96 5.19
CA ASP A 96 -34.10 10.95 5.68
C ASP A 96 -33.20 10.36 6.78
N LYS A 97 -33.77 9.60 7.73
CA LYS A 97 -33.00 8.87 8.76
C LYS A 97 -32.04 7.85 8.14
N ASN A 98 -32.50 7.09 7.16
CA ASN A 98 -31.67 6.09 6.48
C ASN A 98 -30.51 6.76 5.73
N THR A 99 -30.77 7.79 4.94
CA THR A 99 -29.71 8.54 4.24
C THR A 99 -28.67 9.11 5.20
N VAL A 100 -29.09 9.76 6.29
CA VAL A 100 -28.14 10.27 7.29
C VAL A 100 -27.32 9.12 7.90
N SER A 101 -27.98 8.01 8.24
CA SER A 101 -27.33 6.80 8.78
C SER A 101 -26.28 6.25 7.82
N VAL A 102 -26.60 6.10 6.52
CA VAL A 102 -25.67 5.65 5.49
C VAL A 102 -24.45 6.56 5.38
N TYR A 103 -24.66 7.89 5.31
CA TYR A 103 -23.55 8.84 5.24
C TYR A 103 -22.68 8.85 6.49
N LYS A 104 -23.27 8.75 7.68
CA LYS A 104 -22.53 8.58 8.95
C LYS A 104 -21.57 7.40 8.88
N TYR A 105 -22.06 6.26 8.42
CA TYR A 105 -21.27 5.03 8.38
C TYR A 105 -20.22 5.05 7.28
N ASN A 106 -20.59 5.47 6.06
CA ASN A 106 -19.67 5.53 4.94
C ASN A 106 -18.55 6.54 5.20
N TYR A 107 -18.88 7.74 5.70
CA TYR A 107 -17.87 8.76 5.99
C TYR A 107 -16.95 8.35 7.15
N SER A 108 -17.53 7.79 8.23
CA SER A 108 -16.69 7.22 9.29
C SER A 108 -15.78 6.12 8.76
N SER A 109 -16.26 5.24 7.88
CA SER A 109 -15.44 4.19 7.27
C SER A 109 -14.28 4.78 6.45
N ALA A 110 -14.54 5.86 5.70
CA ALA A 110 -13.50 6.58 4.95
C ALA A 110 -12.38 7.08 5.86
N VAL A 111 -12.74 7.79 6.94
CA VAL A 111 -11.76 8.32 7.90
C VAL A 111 -10.94 7.20 8.56
N LEU A 112 -11.59 6.10 8.92
CA LEU A 112 -10.95 4.93 9.51
C LEU A 112 -9.92 4.29 8.55
N ASN A 113 -10.29 4.11 7.29
CA ASN A 113 -9.40 3.56 6.27
C ASN A 113 -8.22 4.48 5.98
N LEU A 114 -8.47 5.78 5.87
CA LEU A 114 -7.42 6.78 5.66
C LEU A 114 -6.40 6.78 6.81
N ALA A 115 -6.86 6.66 8.05
CA ALA A 115 -6.00 6.52 9.21
C ALA A 115 -5.19 5.20 9.18
N SER A 116 -5.81 4.07 8.82
CA SER A 116 -5.10 2.79 8.71
C SER A 116 -3.96 2.83 7.68
N MET A 117 -4.17 3.48 6.52
CA MET A 117 -3.15 3.63 5.48
C MET A 117 -1.85 4.27 6.00
N GLU A 118 -1.93 5.18 6.97
CA GLU A 118 -0.76 5.85 7.56
C GLU A 118 0.22 4.88 8.23
N ARG A 119 -0.30 3.77 8.76
CA ARG A 119 0.52 2.73 9.39
C ARG A 119 0.95 1.66 8.39
N GLU A 120 0.09 1.36 7.42
CA GLU A 120 0.37 0.39 6.36
C GLU A 120 1.54 0.84 5.47
N ILE A 121 1.73 2.14 5.27
CA ILE A 121 2.85 2.68 4.46
C ILE A 121 4.22 2.63 5.19
N LYS A 122 4.26 2.36 6.51
CA LYS A 122 5.49 2.47 7.34
C LYS A 122 6.06 1.17 7.96
N PRO A 123 5.91 -0.04 7.41
CA PRO A 123 6.46 -1.24 8.03
C PRO A 123 8.00 -1.20 8.01
N LEU A 124 8.60 -0.97 9.18
CA LEU A 124 10.06 -0.91 9.39
C LEU A 124 10.77 -2.18 8.88
N ASN A 125 10.15 -3.34 9.05
CA ASN A 125 10.72 -4.60 8.59
C ASN A 125 10.89 -4.63 7.07
N LEU A 126 9.83 -4.25 6.33
CA LEU A 126 9.87 -4.19 4.88
C LEU A 126 10.96 -3.21 4.40
N PHE A 127 11.09 -2.05 5.05
CA PHE A 127 12.13 -1.09 4.71
C PHE A 127 13.53 -1.69 4.86
N ASN A 128 13.80 -2.39 5.96
CA ASN A 128 15.08 -3.02 6.22
C ASN A 128 15.37 -4.15 5.23
N THR A 129 14.41 -5.06 5.00
CA THR A 129 14.60 -6.17 4.04
C THR A 129 14.81 -5.65 2.63
N SER A 130 14.04 -4.64 2.20
CA SER A 130 14.18 -4.04 0.86
C SER A 130 15.55 -3.38 0.72
N ARG A 131 15.99 -2.62 1.73
CA ARG A 131 17.32 -1.99 1.73
C ARG A 131 18.43 -3.03 1.59
N GLU A 132 18.37 -4.12 2.35
CA GLU A 132 19.37 -5.20 2.25
C GLU A 132 19.38 -5.86 0.88
N PHE A 133 18.22 -6.11 0.29
CA PHE A 133 18.10 -6.65 -1.06
C PHE A 133 18.74 -5.73 -2.10
N TYR A 134 18.32 -4.45 -2.17
CA TYR A 134 18.85 -3.51 -3.16
C TYR A 134 20.35 -3.22 -2.97
N THR A 135 20.82 -3.15 -1.72
CA THR A 135 22.26 -3.01 -1.45
C THR A 135 23.05 -4.22 -1.97
N THR A 136 22.53 -5.44 -1.79
CA THR A 136 23.15 -6.66 -2.30
C THR A 136 23.11 -6.67 -3.83
N LEU A 137 21.99 -6.25 -4.41
CA LEU A 137 21.77 -6.20 -5.87
C LEU A 137 22.79 -5.27 -6.55
N ASP A 138 22.99 -4.09 -5.99
CA ASP A 138 23.99 -3.14 -6.49
C ASP A 138 25.43 -3.64 -6.31
N ALA A 139 25.70 -4.38 -5.22
CA ALA A 139 27.03 -4.94 -4.99
C ALA A 139 27.44 -5.98 -6.05
N VAL A 140 26.49 -6.73 -6.62
CA VAL A 140 26.76 -7.69 -7.72
C VAL A 140 27.23 -6.98 -8.98
N GLY A 141 26.72 -5.77 -9.25
CA GLY A 141 27.11 -4.96 -10.41
C GLY A 141 28.54 -4.42 -10.36
N ASN A 142 29.26 -4.59 -9.23
CA ASN A 142 30.60 -4.04 -9.03
C ASN A 142 31.67 -5.13 -9.14
N PRO A 143 32.47 -5.16 -10.23
CA PRO A 143 33.50 -6.16 -10.42
C PRO A 143 34.64 -6.09 -9.39
N MET A 144 34.82 -4.95 -8.71
CA MET A 144 35.81 -4.82 -7.64
C MET A 144 35.51 -5.68 -6.41
N ASN A 145 34.27 -6.18 -6.27
CA ASN A 145 33.89 -7.07 -5.18
C ASN A 145 34.34 -8.53 -5.41
N TYR A 146 34.86 -8.84 -6.60
CA TYR A 146 35.24 -10.20 -6.97
C TYR A 146 36.74 -10.43 -6.77
N GLU A 147 37.07 -11.62 -6.27
CA GLU A 147 38.44 -12.01 -5.95
C GLU A 147 39.39 -11.85 -7.14
N GLY A 148 40.52 -11.20 -6.90
CA GLY A 148 41.57 -10.96 -7.89
C GLY A 148 41.29 -9.81 -8.87
N TYR A 149 40.06 -9.30 -8.96
CA TYR A 149 39.72 -8.25 -9.93
C TYR A 149 40.46 -6.94 -9.64
N GLN A 150 40.51 -6.51 -8.37
CA GLN A 150 41.17 -5.26 -8.00
C GLN A 150 42.67 -5.27 -8.30
N GLU A 151 43.35 -6.39 -8.03
CA GLU A 151 44.78 -6.55 -8.31
C GLU A 151 45.04 -6.55 -9.83
N TRP A 152 44.29 -7.37 -10.56
CA TRP A 152 44.38 -7.44 -12.02
C TRP A 152 44.08 -6.08 -12.66
N PHE A 153 43.05 -5.39 -12.19
CA PHE A 153 42.64 -4.10 -12.72
C PHE A 153 43.72 -3.02 -12.49
N GLY A 154 44.51 -3.14 -11.42
CA GLY A 154 45.71 -2.33 -11.22
C GLY A 154 46.77 -2.54 -12.31
N LYS A 155 47.03 -3.80 -12.70
CA LYS A 155 47.95 -4.16 -13.80
C LYS A 155 47.43 -3.62 -15.14
N PHE A 156 46.13 -3.76 -15.38
CA PHE A 156 45.47 -3.24 -16.58
C PHE A 156 45.50 -1.70 -16.66
N LYS A 157 45.21 -1.00 -15.54
CA LYS A 157 45.32 0.47 -15.45
C LYS A 157 46.74 0.96 -15.77
N LYS A 158 47.76 0.23 -15.30
CA LYS A 158 49.16 0.56 -15.60
C LYS A 158 49.45 0.45 -17.10
N TYR A 159 49.01 -0.62 -17.75
CA TYR A 159 49.13 -0.79 -19.20
C TYR A 159 48.47 0.36 -19.97
N ILE A 160 47.22 0.74 -19.61
CA ILE A 160 46.55 1.88 -20.24
C ILE A 160 47.39 3.15 -20.09
N ALA A 161 47.93 3.41 -18.90
CA ALA A 161 48.70 4.62 -18.64
C ALA A 161 50.02 4.69 -19.43
N GLU A 162 50.63 3.54 -19.72
CA GLU A 162 51.87 3.41 -20.48
C GLU A 162 51.64 3.50 -22.00
N GLU A 163 50.53 2.98 -22.51
CA GLU A 163 50.28 2.85 -23.95
C GLU A 163 49.31 3.89 -24.53
N LYS A 164 48.73 4.76 -23.69
CA LYS A 164 47.76 5.79 -24.11
C LYS A 164 48.30 6.80 -25.14
N GLU A 165 49.61 7.03 -25.19
CA GLU A 165 50.20 8.02 -26.11
C GLU A 165 50.21 7.50 -27.56
N ASP A 166 50.17 6.17 -27.73
CA ASP A 166 50.24 5.50 -29.01
C ASP A 166 48.87 4.97 -29.51
N ASP A 167 47.83 4.96 -28.65
CA ASP A 167 46.46 4.54 -28.99
C ASP A 167 45.40 5.51 -28.45
N ALA A 168 44.78 6.27 -29.37
CA ALA A 168 43.71 7.22 -29.06
C ALA A 168 42.49 6.60 -28.36
N ARG A 169 42.23 5.29 -28.52
CA ARG A 169 41.15 4.58 -27.81
C ARG A 169 41.54 4.32 -26.36
N LEU A 170 42.81 4.01 -26.10
CA LEU A 170 43.33 3.86 -24.73
C LEU A 170 43.43 5.23 -24.04
N GLU A 171 43.75 6.30 -24.77
CA GLU A 171 43.67 7.67 -24.25
C GLU A 171 42.25 8.03 -23.80
N ALA A 172 41.25 7.76 -24.65
CA ALA A 172 39.85 7.98 -24.32
C ALA A 172 39.41 7.15 -23.10
N LEU A 173 39.76 5.86 -23.04
CA LEU A 173 39.48 5.00 -21.89
C LEU A 173 40.16 5.50 -20.61
N ASN A 174 41.43 5.93 -20.69
CA ASN A 174 42.15 6.52 -19.58
C ASN A 174 41.44 7.77 -19.05
N HIS A 175 41.00 8.65 -19.95
CA HIS A 175 40.25 9.84 -19.57
C HIS A 175 38.92 9.48 -18.90
N MET A 176 38.17 8.51 -19.44
CA MET A 176 36.93 8.03 -18.81
C MET A 176 37.20 7.50 -17.39
N LEU A 177 38.22 6.67 -17.19
CA LEU A 177 38.59 6.13 -15.86
C LEU A 177 39.02 7.22 -14.86
N GLN A 178 39.60 8.32 -15.33
CA GLN A 178 39.95 9.48 -14.49
C GLN A 178 38.71 10.30 -14.10
N VAL A 179 37.76 10.45 -15.03
CA VAL A 179 36.53 11.23 -14.82
C VAL A 179 35.51 10.48 -13.97
N THR A 180 35.34 9.17 -14.18
CA THR A 180 34.38 8.34 -13.43
C THR A 180 34.85 8.02 -12.02
N GLY A 181 36.13 8.22 -11.72
CA GLY A 181 36.74 7.81 -10.46
C GLY A 181 36.92 6.29 -10.37
N ASP A 182 37.47 5.82 -9.24
CA ASP A 182 37.74 4.40 -9.04
C ASP A 182 36.45 3.57 -9.26
N LEU A 183 36.52 2.52 -10.09
CA LEU A 183 35.35 1.68 -10.46
C LEU A 183 34.59 1.17 -9.23
N ALA A 184 35.27 1.09 -8.09
CA ALA A 184 34.71 0.75 -6.78
C ALA A 184 33.58 1.68 -6.30
N LYS A 185 33.41 2.88 -6.89
CA LYS A 185 32.36 3.86 -6.52
C LYS A 185 31.04 3.70 -7.28
N GLY A 186 30.84 2.58 -7.99
CA GLY A 186 29.54 2.26 -8.59
C GLY A 186 29.27 2.93 -9.93
N THR A 187 30.30 3.12 -10.76
CA THR A 187 30.08 3.56 -12.15
C THR A 187 29.43 2.40 -12.93
N PRO A 188 28.24 2.60 -13.55
CA PRO A 188 27.57 1.54 -14.30
C PRO A 188 28.42 1.07 -15.49
N PHE A 189 28.62 -0.25 -15.63
CA PHE A 189 29.28 -0.86 -16.79
C PHE A 189 28.31 -0.98 -17.97
N THR A 190 27.82 0.16 -18.44
CA THR A 190 26.83 0.20 -19.54
C THR A 190 27.25 1.15 -20.66
N GLY A 191 26.71 0.91 -21.85
CA GLY A 191 26.88 1.79 -23.01
C GLY A 191 28.33 1.91 -23.52
N MET A 192 28.72 3.14 -23.91
CA MET A 192 30.00 3.43 -24.56
C MET A 192 31.20 3.12 -23.66
N PHE A 193 31.07 3.30 -22.35
CA PHE A 193 32.13 2.99 -21.38
C PHE A 193 32.43 1.49 -21.35
N ALA A 194 31.41 0.63 -21.32
CA ALA A 194 31.58 -0.82 -21.37
C ALA A 194 32.27 -1.27 -22.66
N GLY A 195 31.88 -0.70 -23.81
CA GLY A 195 32.52 -0.98 -25.11
C GLY A 195 34.02 -0.65 -25.11
N SER A 196 34.39 0.58 -24.69
CA SER A 196 35.79 0.99 -24.61
C SER A 196 36.59 0.15 -23.60
N LEU A 197 35.97 -0.26 -22.50
CA LEU A 197 36.60 -1.13 -21.52
C LEU A 197 36.87 -2.53 -22.11
N PHE A 198 35.91 -3.15 -22.80
CA PHE A 198 36.10 -4.46 -23.41
C PHE A 198 37.18 -4.46 -24.49
N ASP A 199 37.21 -3.40 -25.32
CA ASP A 199 38.25 -3.20 -26.32
C ASP A 199 39.62 -3.04 -25.65
N GLY A 200 39.70 -2.21 -24.61
CA GLY A 200 40.94 -2.01 -23.85
C GLY A 200 41.45 -3.31 -23.22
N ILE A 201 40.57 -4.09 -22.58
CA ILE A 201 40.93 -5.39 -21.99
C ILE A 201 41.41 -6.37 -23.08
N SER A 202 40.76 -6.37 -24.25
CA SER A 202 41.14 -7.23 -25.37
C SER A 202 42.52 -6.84 -25.94
N ASN A 203 42.80 -5.53 -26.07
CA ASN A 203 44.12 -5.02 -26.45
C ASN A 203 45.19 -5.43 -25.43
N PHE A 204 44.89 -5.32 -24.14
CA PHE A 204 45.78 -5.77 -23.08
C PHE A 204 46.07 -7.28 -23.17
N ILE A 205 45.06 -8.12 -23.37
CA ILE A 205 45.25 -9.58 -23.57
C ILE A 205 46.10 -9.86 -24.83
N GLY A 206 45.93 -9.05 -25.87
CA GLY A 206 46.66 -9.12 -27.13
C GLY A 206 48.14 -8.77 -27.00
N SER A 207 48.49 -7.80 -26.13
CA SER A 207 49.88 -7.39 -25.89
C SER A 207 50.70 -8.40 -25.08
N LEU A 208 50.03 -9.30 -24.34
CA LEU A 208 50.69 -10.29 -23.48
C LEU A 208 51.32 -11.43 -24.30
N ASN A 209 52.60 -11.67 -24.00
CA ASN A 209 53.44 -12.64 -24.69
C ASN A 209 53.45 -14.02 -24.02
N ARG A 210 54.18 -14.98 -24.61
CA ARG A 210 54.28 -16.35 -24.08
C ARG A 210 54.87 -16.43 -22.66
N ARG A 211 55.62 -15.41 -22.23
CA ARG A 211 56.18 -15.30 -20.87
C ARG A 211 55.14 -14.87 -19.83
N ASP A 212 54.06 -14.22 -20.28
CA ASP A 212 53.00 -13.66 -19.43
C ASP A 212 51.76 -14.57 -19.41
N LYS A 213 51.97 -15.88 -19.56
CA LYS A 213 50.89 -16.85 -19.75
C LYS A 213 49.85 -16.80 -18.62
N GLU A 214 50.30 -16.71 -17.37
CA GLU A 214 49.42 -16.64 -16.19
C GLU A 214 48.58 -15.36 -16.20
N LEU A 215 49.21 -14.20 -16.45
CA LEU A 215 48.51 -12.91 -16.56
C LEU A 215 47.52 -12.90 -17.72
N LYS A 216 47.84 -13.61 -18.82
CA LYS A 216 46.93 -13.75 -19.96
C LYS A 216 45.71 -14.58 -19.62
N GLU A 217 45.88 -15.70 -18.91
CA GLU A 217 44.79 -16.52 -18.40
C GLU A 217 43.93 -15.76 -17.37
N GLU A 218 44.57 -15.05 -16.44
CA GLU A 218 43.91 -14.16 -15.48
C GLU A 218 43.09 -13.07 -16.20
N SER A 219 43.68 -12.40 -17.19
CA SER A 219 43.00 -11.35 -17.97
C SER A 219 41.82 -11.88 -18.77
N MET A 220 41.92 -13.08 -19.35
CA MET A 220 40.78 -13.75 -20.00
C MET A 220 39.66 -14.08 -19.00
N LYS A 221 40.00 -14.47 -17.76
CA LYS A 221 39.03 -14.70 -16.69
C LYS A 221 38.34 -13.40 -16.29
N MET A 222 39.09 -12.30 -16.12
CA MET A 222 38.53 -11.00 -15.75
C MET A 222 37.70 -10.37 -16.87
N LEU A 223 38.06 -10.60 -18.13
CA LEU A 223 37.22 -10.23 -19.28
C LEU A 223 35.85 -10.91 -19.20
N LYS A 224 35.82 -12.24 -19.01
CA LYS A 224 34.57 -13.00 -18.89
C LYS A 224 33.72 -12.54 -17.70
N LEU A 225 34.34 -12.33 -16.54
CA LEU A 225 33.68 -11.78 -15.36
C LEU A 225 33.06 -10.40 -15.66
N THR A 226 33.82 -9.49 -16.26
CA THR A 226 33.35 -8.15 -16.63
C THR A 226 32.18 -8.24 -17.61
N THR A 227 32.22 -9.17 -18.56
CA THR A 227 31.12 -9.42 -19.50
C THR A 227 29.86 -9.91 -18.78
N SER A 228 29.98 -10.90 -17.89
CA SER A 228 28.84 -11.39 -17.09
C SER A 228 28.22 -10.28 -16.25
N ILE A 229 29.05 -9.46 -15.58
CA ILE A 229 28.59 -8.33 -14.75
C ILE A 229 27.92 -7.24 -15.60
N ALA A 230 28.48 -6.90 -16.77
CA ALA A 230 27.88 -5.91 -17.65
C ALA A 230 26.50 -6.36 -18.17
N GLN A 231 26.37 -7.64 -18.55
CA GLN A 231 25.10 -8.20 -19.00
C GLN A 231 24.07 -8.26 -17.85
N PHE A 232 24.51 -8.65 -16.64
CA PHE A 232 23.68 -8.60 -15.44
C PHE A 232 23.20 -7.18 -15.13
N THR A 233 24.12 -6.21 -15.15
CA THR A 233 23.81 -4.79 -14.87
C THR A 233 22.84 -4.23 -15.90
N HIS A 234 23.04 -4.53 -17.19
CA HIS A 234 22.11 -4.12 -18.23
C HIS A 234 20.69 -4.67 -18.00
N ASP A 235 20.57 -5.97 -17.70
CA ASP A 235 19.27 -6.57 -17.43
C ASP A 235 18.64 -6.04 -16.13
N LYS A 236 19.46 -5.73 -15.11
CA LYS A 236 19.05 -5.10 -13.86
C LYS A 236 18.46 -3.70 -14.11
N ASP A 237 19.15 -2.86 -14.87
CA ASP A 237 18.75 -1.47 -15.14
C ASP A 237 17.37 -1.39 -15.83
N LEU A 238 17.04 -2.38 -16.67
CA LEU A 238 15.71 -2.50 -17.29
C LEU A 238 14.60 -2.72 -16.25
N ILE A 239 14.90 -3.42 -15.15
CA ILE A 239 13.97 -3.64 -14.03
C ILE A 239 13.94 -2.39 -13.12
N GLU A 240 15.09 -1.76 -12.89
CA GLU A 240 15.20 -0.56 -12.05
C GLU A 240 14.43 0.63 -12.61
N THR A 241 14.32 0.76 -13.94
CA THR A 241 13.48 1.77 -14.58
C THR A 241 12.01 1.68 -14.12
N GLU A 242 11.46 0.46 -14.01
CA GLU A 242 10.10 0.26 -13.48
C GLU A 242 10.04 0.58 -11.98
N TRP A 243 11.09 0.24 -11.23
CA TRP A 243 11.16 0.55 -9.81
C TRP A 243 11.17 2.06 -9.53
N GLU A 244 11.85 2.86 -10.35
CA GLU A 244 11.81 4.32 -10.28
C GLU A 244 10.38 4.85 -10.54
N ALA A 245 9.70 4.31 -11.54
CA ALA A 245 8.32 4.66 -11.85
C ALA A 245 7.36 4.32 -10.68
N ILE A 246 7.53 3.13 -10.07
CA ILE A 246 6.80 2.73 -8.87
C ILE A 246 7.08 3.70 -7.71
N THR A 247 8.34 4.05 -7.49
CA THR A 247 8.76 4.97 -6.42
C THR A 247 8.12 6.34 -6.59
N LYS A 248 8.08 6.87 -7.81
CA LYS A 248 7.37 8.12 -8.12
C LYS A 248 5.89 8.03 -7.79
N SER A 249 5.21 6.96 -8.23
CA SER A 249 3.78 6.76 -7.92
C SER A 249 3.51 6.60 -6.42
N LEU A 250 4.40 5.98 -5.66
CA LEU A 250 4.30 5.88 -4.20
C LEU A 250 4.42 7.25 -3.52
N ASN A 251 5.34 8.10 -3.98
CA ASN A 251 5.48 9.46 -3.48
C ASN A 251 4.24 10.30 -3.77
N GLU A 252 3.71 10.24 -5.00
CA GLU A 252 2.46 10.90 -5.38
C GLU A 252 1.28 10.40 -4.52
N LEU A 253 1.18 9.09 -4.27
CA LEU A 253 0.14 8.53 -3.41
C LEU A 253 0.25 9.07 -1.98
N LYS A 254 1.47 9.16 -1.44
CA LYS A 254 1.72 9.70 -0.10
C LYS A 254 1.35 11.19 0.00
N GLU A 255 1.61 11.98 -1.05
CA GLU A 255 1.17 13.37 -1.10
C GLU A 255 -0.36 13.49 -1.11
N LEU A 256 -1.04 12.69 -1.94
CA LEU A 256 -2.51 12.66 -1.99
C LEU A 256 -3.12 12.19 -0.66
N GLN A 257 -2.51 11.19 -0.01
CA GLN A 257 -2.92 10.73 1.31
C GLN A 257 -2.74 11.83 2.36
N ASN A 258 -1.59 12.52 2.38
CA ASN A 258 -1.35 13.62 3.31
C ASN A 258 -2.37 14.75 3.12
N LYS A 259 -2.73 15.06 1.88
CA LYS A 259 -3.78 16.03 1.57
C LYS A 259 -5.13 15.55 2.12
N ALA A 260 -5.55 14.32 1.80
CA ALA A 260 -6.81 13.78 2.30
C ALA A 260 -6.85 13.75 3.84
N MET A 261 -5.71 13.48 4.50
CA MET A 261 -5.58 13.54 5.96
C MET A 261 -5.76 14.95 6.51
N GLU A 262 -5.22 15.96 5.83
CA GLU A 262 -5.41 17.36 6.20
C GLU A 262 -6.88 17.77 6.04
N ASP A 263 -7.45 17.57 4.86
CA ASP A 263 -8.84 17.90 4.53
C ASP A 263 -9.81 17.22 5.52
N ASN A 264 -9.65 15.91 5.75
CA ASN A 264 -10.58 15.16 6.61
C ASN A 264 -10.31 15.35 8.09
N LEU A 265 -9.09 15.09 8.57
CA LEU A 265 -8.85 15.12 10.00
C LEU A 265 -8.75 16.54 10.54
N VAL A 266 -8.05 17.43 9.84
CA VAL A 266 -7.76 18.77 10.36
C VAL A 266 -8.89 19.73 10.03
N GLU A 267 -9.30 19.84 8.76
CA GLU A 267 -10.26 20.86 8.35
C GLU A 267 -11.70 20.48 8.71
N ILE A 268 -12.14 19.26 8.38
CA ILE A 268 -13.53 18.83 8.62
C ILE A 268 -13.77 18.41 10.07
N LEU A 269 -12.86 17.61 10.65
CA LEU A 269 -13.03 17.03 11.99
C LEU A 269 -12.38 17.83 13.13
N ASP A 270 -11.62 18.88 12.83
CA ASP A 270 -10.89 19.70 13.80
C ASP A 270 -9.93 18.89 14.72
N ILE A 271 -9.33 17.84 14.17
CA ILE A 271 -8.35 17.00 14.85
C ILE A 271 -6.94 17.54 14.55
N LYS A 272 -6.23 17.92 15.60
CA LYS A 272 -4.83 18.35 15.48
C LYS A 272 -3.95 17.20 14.98
N LYS A 273 -3.19 17.47 13.91
CA LYS A 273 -2.20 16.52 13.35
C LYS A 273 -1.21 15.97 14.38
N LYS A 274 -0.80 16.82 15.33
CA LYS A 274 0.09 16.43 16.43
C LYS A 274 -0.57 15.38 17.33
N ASP A 275 -1.81 15.61 17.75
CA ASP A 275 -2.58 14.67 18.56
C ASP A 275 -2.76 13.33 17.84
N PHE A 276 -3.09 13.36 16.54
CA PHE A 276 -3.19 12.15 15.74
C PHE A 276 -1.87 11.38 15.69
N THR A 277 -0.76 12.08 15.46
CA THR A 277 0.56 11.46 15.40
C THR A 277 0.94 10.81 16.73
N GLU A 278 0.70 11.48 17.85
CA GLU A 278 1.05 11.00 19.19
C GLU A 278 0.15 9.84 19.64
N LYS A 279 -1.17 9.97 19.46
CA LYS A 279 -2.17 9.03 20.00
C LYS A 279 -2.45 7.84 19.08
N PHE A 280 -2.07 7.93 17.80
CA PHE A 280 -2.29 6.85 16.83
C PHE A 280 -1.02 6.36 16.15
N THR A 281 -0.31 7.24 15.43
CA THR A 281 0.82 6.83 14.58
C THR A 281 1.96 6.25 15.42
N ASN A 282 2.37 6.97 16.45
CA ASN A 282 3.51 6.62 17.31
C ASN A 282 3.10 5.80 18.55
N GLU A 283 1.81 5.67 18.83
CA GLU A 283 1.32 4.90 19.97
C GLU A 283 1.60 3.41 19.75
N THR A 284 2.25 2.77 20.72
CA THR A 284 2.66 1.36 20.64
C THR A 284 1.60 0.43 21.25
N ASN A 285 0.75 0.93 22.15
CA ASN A 285 -0.34 0.19 22.75
C ASN A 285 -1.54 0.05 21.79
N ALA A 286 -1.82 -1.17 21.35
CA ALA A 286 -2.92 -1.46 20.43
C ALA A 286 -4.29 -0.99 20.95
N LYS A 287 -4.61 -1.21 22.23
CA LYS A 287 -5.92 -0.83 22.79
C LYS A 287 -6.13 0.68 22.78
N LYS A 288 -5.09 1.46 23.14
CA LYS A 288 -5.16 2.93 23.11
C LYS A 288 -5.38 3.47 21.71
N ARG A 289 -4.69 2.90 20.72
CA ARG A 289 -4.90 3.24 19.31
C ARG A 289 -6.30 2.93 18.85
N THR A 290 -6.79 1.72 19.14
CA THR A 290 -8.14 1.32 18.76
C THR A 290 -9.15 2.30 19.36
N GLN A 291 -9.04 2.61 20.66
CA GLN A 291 -9.94 3.58 21.30
C GLN A 291 -9.90 4.94 20.61
N TYR A 292 -8.71 5.48 20.34
CA TYR A 292 -8.58 6.78 19.69
C TYR A 292 -9.21 6.81 18.29
N ILE A 293 -9.05 5.73 17.51
CA ILE A 293 -9.68 5.57 16.20
C ILE A 293 -11.21 5.47 16.29
N LEU A 294 -11.73 4.81 17.33
CA LEU A 294 -13.17 4.80 17.61
C LEU A 294 -13.70 6.18 17.98
N ASP A 295 -12.93 6.96 18.73
CA ASP A 295 -13.29 8.33 19.09
C ASP A 295 -13.36 9.22 17.85
N ILE A 296 -12.36 9.14 16.95
CA ILE A 296 -12.36 9.83 15.65
C ILE A 296 -13.57 9.42 14.80
N SER A 297 -13.85 8.13 14.73
CA SER A 297 -15.01 7.59 14.01
C SER A 297 -16.32 8.20 14.50
N LYS A 298 -16.47 8.35 15.83
CA LYS A 298 -17.65 8.98 16.42
C LYS A 298 -17.72 10.48 16.14
N ILE A 299 -16.58 11.17 16.10
CA ILE A 299 -16.53 12.60 15.70
C ILE A 299 -17.01 12.74 14.25
N ALA A 300 -16.52 11.89 13.34
CA ALA A 300 -16.95 11.88 11.94
C ALA A 300 -18.45 11.63 11.79
N GLU A 301 -19.00 10.66 12.52
CA GLU A 301 -20.45 10.42 12.57
C GLU A 301 -21.24 11.65 13.05
N ASN A 302 -20.78 12.33 14.10
CA ASN A 302 -21.45 13.51 14.64
C ASN A 302 -21.40 14.69 13.66
N LYS A 303 -20.30 14.81 12.90
CA LYS A 303 -20.13 15.88 11.91
C LYS A 303 -21.17 15.83 10.79
N ILE A 304 -21.50 14.63 10.32
CA ILE A 304 -22.61 14.42 9.36
C ILE A 304 -23.94 14.93 9.92
N VAL A 305 -24.23 14.63 11.19
CA VAL A 305 -25.48 15.06 11.85
C VAL A 305 -25.51 16.57 12.05
N GLU A 306 -24.37 17.18 12.36
CA GLU A 306 -24.23 18.63 12.46
C GLU A 306 -24.47 19.30 11.10
N GLU A 307 -23.78 18.84 10.05
CA GLU A 307 -23.89 19.45 8.72
C GLU A 307 -25.30 19.31 8.13
N ARG A 308 -25.98 18.16 8.34
CA ARG A 308 -27.39 18.00 7.94
C ARG A 308 -28.31 19.05 8.58
N LYS A 309 -28.00 19.50 9.80
CA LYS A 309 -28.80 20.48 10.54
C LYS A 309 -28.51 21.92 10.10
N THR A 310 -27.25 22.23 9.81
CA THR A 310 -26.80 23.58 9.43
C THR A 310 -26.96 23.86 7.93
N ASN A 311 -26.83 22.84 7.09
CA ASN A 311 -26.86 22.92 5.62
C ASN A 311 -27.77 21.83 5.00
N PRO A 312 -29.09 21.90 5.24
CA PRO A 312 -30.01 20.80 4.95
C PRO A 312 -30.09 20.41 3.47
N GLU A 313 -29.79 21.33 2.55
CA GLU A 313 -29.92 21.11 1.10
C GLU A 313 -28.64 20.56 0.46
N ASN A 314 -27.45 20.96 0.94
CA ASN A 314 -26.18 20.68 0.26
C ASN A 314 -25.14 19.92 1.10
N TRP A 315 -25.51 19.44 2.29
CA TRP A 315 -24.57 18.76 3.21
C TRP A 315 -23.89 17.51 2.63
N LYS A 316 -24.45 16.85 1.61
CA LYS A 316 -23.94 15.55 1.13
C LYS A 316 -22.66 15.64 0.30
N GLN A 317 -22.53 16.69 -0.52
CA GLN A 317 -21.56 16.74 -1.61
C GLN A 317 -20.13 16.63 -1.12
N GLU A 318 -19.77 17.43 -0.11
CA GLU A 318 -18.43 17.45 0.45
C GLU A 318 -18.00 16.08 0.98
N TYR A 319 -18.84 15.43 1.80
CA TYR A 319 -18.51 14.10 2.31
C TYR A 319 -18.49 13.03 1.23
N HIS A 320 -19.34 13.15 0.20
CA HIS A 320 -19.29 12.25 -0.95
C HIS A 320 -17.95 12.35 -1.69
N ASP A 321 -17.48 13.56 -1.95
CA ASP A 321 -16.21 13.81 -2.62
C ASP A 321 -15.03 13.29 -1.78
N GLN A 322 -15.07 13.49 -0.46
CA GLN A 322 -14.05 12.94 0.46
C GLN A 322 -14.05 11.41 0.48
N MET A 323 -15.23 10.79 0.54
CA MET A 323 -15.38 9.33 0.47
C MET A 323 -14.81 8.77 -0.83
N LEU A 324 -15.11 9.39 -1.97
CA LEU A 324 -14.55 9.00 -3.27
C LEU A 324 -13.03 9.17 -3.30
N ALA A 325 -12.49 10.25 -2.74
CA ALA A 325 -11.04 10.48 -2.67
C ALA A 325 -10.34 9.35 -1.89
N VAL A 326 -10.86 8.97 -0.72
CA VAL A 326 -10.29 7.88 0.09
C VAL A 326 -10.40 6.52 -0.63
N GLN A 327 -11.54 6.23 -1.26
CA GLN A 327 -11.70 4.99 -2.02
C GLN A 327 -10.68 4.91 -3.16
N ASN A 328 -10.53 6.00 -3.92
CA ASN A 328 -9.54 6.08 -5.00
C ASN A 328 -8.10 5.90 -4.49
N LEU A 329 -7.76 6.47 -3.33
CA LEU A 329 -6.46 6.26 -2.68
C LEU A 329 -6.22 4.78 -2.38
N LYS A 330 -7.21 4.08 -1.83
CA LYS A 330 -7.11 2.66 -1.49
C LYS A 330 -6.96 1.76 -2.73
N ILE A 331 -7.71 2.05 -3.80
CA ILE A 331 -7.54 1.37 -5.10
C ILE A 331 -6.12 1.58 -5.64
N ARG A 332 -5.65 2.84 -5.66
CA ARG A 332 -4.29 3.16 -6.13
C ARG A 332 -3.20 2.47 -5.32
N PHE A 333 -3.36 2.41 -4.01
CA PHE A 333 -2.45 1.67 -3.14
C PHE A 333 -2.44 0.17 -3.50
N GLY A 334 -3.62 -0.45 -3.61
CA GLY A 334 -3.75 -1.85 -4.05
C GLY A 334 -3.07 -2.13 -5.40
N MET A 335 -3.29 -1.27 -6.40
CA MET A 335 -2.61 -1.39 -7.71
C MET A 335 -1.09 -1.26 -7.59
N LEU A 336 -0.58 -0.35 -6.75
CA LEU A 336 0.86 -0.23 -6.52
C LEU A 336 1.44 -1.46 -5.83
N THR A 337 0.72 -2.05 -4.88
CA THR A 337 1.17 -3.29 -4.24
C THR A 337 1.29 -4.44 -5.24
N PHE A 338 0.37 -4.50 -6.22
CA PHE A 338 0.44 -5.47 -7.32
C PHE A 338 1.65 -5.23 -8.22
N ARG A 339 1.87 -3.97 -8.67
CA ARG A 339 3.04 -3.61 -9.49
C ARG A 339 4.37 -3.92 -8.79
N ILE A 340 4.45 -3.71 -7.47
CA ILE A 340 5.63 -4.07 -6.68
C ILE A 340 5.88 -5.58 -6.73
N LEU A 341 4.85 -6.40 -6.51
CA LEU A 341 4.98 -7.87 -6.59
C LEU A 341 5.41 -8.34 -7.97
N GLU A 342 4.82 -7.80 -9.03
CA GLU A 342 5.24 -8.11 -10.41
C GLU A 342 6.71 -7.72 -10.64
N ASN A 343 7.15 -6.60 -10.07
CA ASN A 343 8.54 -6.17 -10.19
C ASN A 343 9.51 -7.07 -9.41
N LEU A 344 9.12 -7.56 -8.24
CA LEU A 344 9.88 -8.57 -7.50
C LEU A 344 10.01 -9.88 -8.29
N GLU A 345 8.97 -10.28 -9.03
CA GLU A 345 9.03 -11.45 -9.92
C GLU A 345 10.05 -11.26 -11.07
N LYS A 346 10.19 -10.03 -11.59
CA LYS A 346 11.23 -9.70 -12.59
C LYS A 346 12.63 -9.90 -12.00
N TYR A 347 12.86 -9.49 -10.75
CA TYR A 347 14.13 -9.77 -10.07
C TYR A 347 14.37 -11.27 -9.85
N GLU A 348 13.33 -12.03 -9.56
CA GLU A 348 13.43 -13.49 -9.46
C GLU A 348 13.88 -14.12 -10.80
N LYS A 349 13.30 -13.65 -11.93
CA LYS A 349 13.70 -14.07 -13.28
C LYS A 349 15.14 -13.67 -13.61
N LEU A 350 15.56 -12.47 -13.21
CA LEU A 350 16.95 -12.02 -13.34
C LEU A 350 17.89 -12.96 -12.60
N ILE A 351 17.62 -13.23 -11.31
CA ILE A 351 18.45 -14.11 -10.49
C ILE A 351 18.57 -15.51 -11.11
N HIS A 352 17.45 -16.07 -11.58
CA HIS A 352 17.43 -17.39 -12.20
C HIS A 352 18.29 -17.44 -13.48
N LYS A 353 18.27 -16.38 -14.30
CA LYS A 353 19.10 -16.31 -15.52
C LYS A 353 20.60 -16.47 -15.24
N TYR A 354 21.09 -15.97 -14.11
CA TYR A 354 22.52 -15.95 -13.75
C TYR A 354 22.91 -16.98 -12.69
N GLU A 355 22.00 -17.81 -12.20
CA GLU A 355 22.27 -18.76 -11.10
C GLU A 355 23.33 -19.82 -11.48
N SER A 356 23.45 -20.10 -12.77
CA SER A 356 24.43 -21.03 -13.34
C SER A 356 25.69 -20.35 -13.87
N ASP A 357 25.77 -19.02 -13.80
CA ASP A 357 26.96 -18.28 -14.22
C ASP A 357 28.14 -18.62 -13.28
N PRO A 358 29.29 -19.08 -13.81
CA PRO A 358 30.42 -19.52 -12.97
C PRO A 358 30.95 -18.45 -12.01
N PHE A 359 30.76 -17.18 -12.34
CA PHE A 359 31.23 -16.03 -11.59
C PHE A 359 30.16 -15.48 -10.64
N LEU A 360 28.89 -15.49 -11.06
CA LEU A 360 27.80 -14.85 -10.32
C LEU A 360 26.99 -15.82 -9.45
N LYS A 361 27.14 -17.14 -9.61
CA LYS A 361 26.33 -18.16 -8.93
C LYS A 361 26.13 -17.95 -7.41
N ASP A 362 27.18 -17.55 -6.70
CA ASP A 362 27.13 -17.46 -5.23
C ASP A 362 26.46 -16.15 -4.79
N GLU A 363 26.66 -15.07 -5.56
CA GLU A 363 25.89 -13.83 -5.41
C GLU A 363 24.41 -14.03 -5.74
N MET A 364 24.09 -14.80 -6.78
CA MET A 364 22.70 -15.13 -7.12
C MET A 364 21.98 -15.90 -6.02
N LYS A 365 22.67 -16.83 -5.34
CA LYS A 365 22.11 -17.51 -4.16
C LYS A 365 21.83 -16.54 -3.02
N ASN A 366 22.76 -15.61 -2.74
CA ASN A 366 22.56 -14.60 -1.71
C ASN A 366 21.40 -13.67 -2.05
N LEU A 367 21.33 -13.18 -3.29
CA LEU A 367 20.22 -12.37 -3.79
C LEU A 367 18.88 -13.09 -3.70
N ARG A 368 18.84 -14.39 -4.01
CA ARG A 368 17.63 -15.20 -3.90
C ARG A 368 17.09 -15.18 -2.46
N LEU A 369 17.95 -15.46 -1.48
CA LEU A 369 17.57 -15.43 -0.08
C LEU A 369 17.04 -14.06 0.35
N LYS A 370 17.70 -12.97 -0.09
CA LYS A 370 17.24 -11.60 0.23
C LYS A 370 15.94 -11.23 -0.47
N LEU A 371 15.76 -11.63 -1.73
CA LEU A 371 14.52 -11.43 -2.47
C LEU A 371 13.36 -12.16 -1.81
N ASP A 372 13.56 -13.42 -1.41
CA ASP A 372 12.54 -14.21 -0.73
C ASP A 372 12.13 -13.55 0.60
N LEU A 373 13.08 -12.98 1.36
CA LEU A 373 12.77 -12.22 2.58
C LEU A 373 11.92 -10.97 2.29
N VAL A 374 12.28 -10.19 1.26
CA VAL A 374 11.50 -9.01 0.84
C VAL A 374 10.10 -9.42 0.41
N ARG A 375 9.99 -10.42 -0.46
CA ARG A 375 8.72 -10.92 -0.99
C ARG A 375 7.82 -11.44 0.12
N ASN A 376 8.34 -12.31 0.99
CA ASN A 376 7.57 -12.85 2.11
C ASN A 376 7.16 -11.75 3.08
N SER A 377 8.04 -10.78 3.38
CA SER A 377 7.68 -9.63 4.21
C SER A 377 6.62 -8.76 3.53
N PHE A 378 6.67 -8.61 2.21
CA PHE A 378 5.70 -7.82 1.45
C PHE A 378 4.33 -8.51 1.41
N GLU A 379 4.28 -9.78 1.00
CA GLU A 379 3.04 -10.58 0.90
C GLU A 379 2.37 -10.79 2.27
N SER A 380 3.15 -10.91 3.35
CA SER A 380 2.60 -10.99 4.71
C SER A 380 2.09 -9.65 5.26
N THR A 381 2.59 -8.53 4.73
CA THR A 381 2.17 -7.19 5.17
C THR A 381 1.04 -6.64 4.31
N PHE A 382 1.04 -6.96 3.01
CA PHE A 382 0.10 -6.43 2.03
C PHE A 382 -0.55 -7.58 1.26
N ASN A 383 -1.88 -7.62 1.28
CA ASN A 383 -2.66 -8.49 0.42
C ASN A 383 -3.37 -7.66 -0.66
N PRO A 384 -2.81 -7.54 -1.89
CA PRO A 384 -3.35 -6.68 -2.93
C PRO A 384 -4.81 -6.97 -3.29
N GLN A 385 -5.20 -8.25 -3.28
CA GLN A 385 -6.56 -8.67 -3.62
C GLN A 385 -7.56 -8.21 -2.56
N GLU A 386 -7.19 -8.29 -1.29
CA GLU A 386 -8.01 -7.78 -0.18
C GLU A 386 -8.15 -6.26 -0.24
N TYR A 387 -7.11 -5.51 -0.62
CA TYR A 387 -7.20 -4.06 -0.79
C TYR A 387 -8.20 -3.65 -1.86
N ILE A 388 -8.13 -4.26 -3.03
CA ILE A 388 -9.02 -3.94 -4.16
C ILE A 388 -10.46 -4.34 -3.81
N LYS A 389 -10.66 -5.55 -3.27
CA LYS A 389 -11.98 -6.02 -2.86
C LYS A 389 -12.59 -5.13 -1.76
N ALA A 390 -11.83 -4.87 -0.70
CA ALA A 390 -12.28 -4.03 0.42
C ALA A 390 -12.56 -2.59 -0.02
N SER A 391 -11.90 -2.10 -1.08
CA SER A 391 -12.18 -0.78 -1.64
C SER A 391 -13.49 -0.76 -2.45
N ASN A 392 -13.81 -1.82 -3.18
CA ASN A 392 -15.06 -1.92 -3.94
C ASN A 392 -16.28 -2.13 -3.02
N GLU A 393 -16.08 -2.78 -1.87
CA GLU A 393 -17.11 -3.05 -0.86
C GLU A 393 -17.11 -2.01 0.28
N MET A 394 -16.38 -0.90 0.12
CA MET A 394 -16.06 0.05 1.20
C MET A 394 -17.27 0.82 1.74
N TYR A 395 -18.26 1.07 0.89
CA TYR A 395 -19.42 1.90 1.18
C TYR A 395 -20.72 1.16 0.95
N ILE A 396 -21.68 1.42 1.81
CA ILE A 396 -23.07 1.00 1.63
C ILE A 396 -23.62 1.77 0.42
N VAL A 397 -24.11 1.05 -0.57
CA VAL A 397 -24.74 1.60 -1.78
C VAL A 397 -26.24 1.74 -1.52
N GLU A 398 -26.81 2.90 -1.85
CA GLU A 398 -28.26 3.17 -1.76
C GLU A 398 -29.08 2.36 -2.77
#